data_AF-A0A0J1G7M0-F1
#
_entry.id   AF-A0A0J1G7M0-F1
#
_cell.length_a   1.000
_cell.length_b   1.000
_cell.length_c   1.000
_cell.angle_alpha   90.00
_cell.angle_beta   90.00
_cell.angle_gamma   90.00
#
_symmetry.space_group_name_H-M   'P 1'
#
loop_
_entity.id
_entity.type
_entity.pdbx_description
1 polymer ?
#
loop_
_entity_poly.entity_id
_entity_poly.type
_entity_poly.pdbx_seq_one_letter_code
_entity_poly.pdbx_strand_id
1 'polypeptide(L)'
;MRTTMALTLVLLVGGCTTQAERAAQQEREVDDMIAVYGPACERLGNTRDSEQWRSCILSMDTKNAIERYRTSPTTTTCFGHRGFFNCSTF
;
A
#
# COMPACT_ATOMS: atom_id res chain seq x y z
N MET A 1 -16.78 -14.53 39.16
CA MET A 1 -15.44 -13.91 39.33
C MET A 1 -14.33 -14.61 38.55
N ARG A 2 -14.26 -15.96 38.51
CA ARG A 2 -13.24 -16.68 37.69
C ARG A 2 -13.48 -16.60 36.18
N THR A 3 -14.74 -16.55 35.75
CA THR A 3 -15.14 -16.50 34.32
C THR A 3 -14.90 -15.13 33.69
N THR A 4 -15.05 -14.05 34.47
CA THR A 4 -14.81 -12.68 34.00
C THR A 4 -13.33 -12.39 33.74
N MET A 5 -12.43 -13.04 34.47
CA MET A 5 -10.98 -12.87 34.30
C MET A 5 -10.42 -13.61 33.06
N ALA A 6 -11.10 -14.68 32.61
CA ALA A 6 -10.72 -15.39 31.39
C ALA A 6 -11.10 -14.61 30.11
N LEU A 7 -12.20 -13.86 30.14
CA LEU A 7 -12.69 -13.11 28.99
C LEU A 7 -11.79 -11.90 28.65
N THR A 8 -11.23 -11.23 29.66
CA THR A 8 -10.29 -10.11 29.47
C THR A 8 -8.95 -10.58 28.90
N LEU A 9 -8.50 -11.79 29.23
CA LEU A 9 -7.23 -12.33 28.72
C LEU A 9 -7.29 -12.61 27.19
N VAL A 10 -8.44 -13.05 26.67
CA VAL A 10 -8.61 -13.35 25.23
C VAL A 10 -8.58 -12.09 24.36
N LEU A 11 -9.11 -10.97 24.84
CA LEU A 11 -9.09 -9.69 24.11
C LEU A 11 -7.68 -9.08 24.03
N LEU A 12 -6.81 -9.35 24.99
CA LEU A 12 -5.41 -8.88 24.99
C LEU A 12 -4.52 -9.67 24.02
N VAL A 13 -4.88 -10.91 23.66
CA VAL A 13 -4.08 -11.77 22.75
C VAL A 13 -4.34 -11.45 21.27
N GLY A 14 -5.50 -10.89 20.92
CA GLY A 14 -5.84 -10.52 19.53
C GLY A 14 -4.99 -9.38 18.94
N GLY A 15 -4.29 -8.61 19.78
CA GLY A 15 -3.44 -7.50 19.33
C GLY A 15 -2.08 -7.92 18.75
N CYS A 16 -1.54 -9.07 19.16
CA CYS A 16 -0.21 -9.52 18.73
C CYS A 16 -0.20 -10.26 17.39
N THR A 17 -1.31 -10.90 16.99
CA THR A 17 -1.39 -11.61 15.70
C THR A 17 -1.35 -10.64 14.52
N THR A 18 -1.97 -9.47 14.69
CA THR A 18 -2.11 -8.45 13.63
C THR A 18 -0.76 -7.89 13.16
N GLN A 19 0.25 -7.75 14.03
CA GLN A 19 1.55 -7.19 13.62
C GLN A 19 2.38 -8.19 12.81
N ALA A 20 2.34 -9.47 13.17
CA ALA A 20 3.03 -10.52 12.43
C ALA A 20 2.44 -10.68 11.02
N GLU A 21 1.11 -10.59 10.91
CA GLU A 21 0.41 -10.61 9.61
C GLU A 21 0.78 -9.41 8.73
N ARG A 22 0.83 -8.20 9.30
CA ARG A 22 1.26 -7.00 8.58
C ARG A 22 2.70 -7.10 8.10
N ALA A 23 3.61 -7.59 8.94
CA ALA A 23 5.00 -7.78 8.57
C ALA A 23 5.13 -8.75 7.39
N ALA A 24 4.45 -9.90 7.46
CA ALA A 24 4.45 -10.89 6.38
C ALA A 24 3.83 -10.35 5.07
N GLN A 25 2.84 -9.46 5.17
CA GLN A 25 2.27 -8.81 3.99
C GLN A 25 3.25 -7.85 3.33
N GLN A 26 3.97 -7.05 4.13
CA GLN A 26 4.96 -6.10 3.63
C GLN A 26 6.17 -6.81 3.01
N GLU A 27 6.62 -7.93 3.57
CA GLU A 27 7.68 -8.75 2.98
C GLU A 27 7.31 -9.23 1.57
N ARG A 28 6.07 -9.73 1.39
CA ARG A 28 5.59 -10.16 0.08
C ARG A 28 5.50 -9.02 -0.93
N GLU A 29 5.08 -7.84 -0.48
CA GLU A 29 5.03 -6.64 -1.32
C GLU A 29 6.42 -6.23 -1.80
N VAL A 30 7.42 -6.29 -0.92
CA VAL A 30 8.83 -6.03 -1.27
C VAL A 30 9.35 -7.09 -2.25
N ASP A 31 9.07 -8.36 -2.03
CA ASP A 31 9.50 -9.44 -2.92
C ASP A 31 8.92 -9.27 -4.33
N ASP A 32 7.64 -8.87 -4.44
CA ASP A 32 7.00 -8.57 -5.73
C ASP A 32 7.66 -7.37 -6.42
N MET A 33 7.91 -6.28 -5.69
CA MET A 33 8.63 -5.13 -6.24
C MET A 33 10.03 -5.50 -6.75
N ILE A 34 10.77 -6.33 -6.02
CA ILE A 34 12.09 -6.82 -6.44
C ILE A 34 11.97 -7.66 -7.71
N ALA A 35 11.00 -8.58 -7.77
CA ALA A 35 10.79 -9.43 -8.93
C ALA A 35 10.41 -8.62 -10.19
N VAL A 36 9.57 -7.60 -10.04
CA VAL A 36 9.06 -6.77 -11.14
C VAL A 36 10.08 -5.72 -11.59
N TYR A 37 10.65 -4.96 -10.66
CA TYR A 37 11.49 -3.79 -10.97
C TYR A 37 13.00 -4.06 -10.87
N GLY A 38 13.42 -5.05 -10.10
CA GLY A 38 14.84 -5.39 -9.90
C GLY A 38 15.62 -5.59 -11.20
N PRO A 39 15.14 -6.40 -12.15
CA PRO A 39 15.81 -6.60 -13.44
C PRO A 39 15.90 -5.34 -14.31
N ALA A 40 14.96 -4.40 -14.17
CA ALA A 40 15.04 -3.10 -14.85
C ALA A 40 16.12 -2.22 -14.20
N CYS A 41 16.17 -2.18 -12.87
CA CYS A 41 17.17 -1.42 -12.12
C CYS A 41 18.60 -1.94 -12.33
N GLU A 42 18.78 -3.25 -12.48
CA GLU A 42 20.08 -3.84 -12.86
C GLU A 42 20.49 -3.44 -14.29
N ARG A 43 19.55 -3.45 -15.24
CA ARG A 43 19.80 -2.98 -16.62
C ARG A 43 20.13 -1.48 -16.69
N LEU A 44 19.65 -0.70 -15.73
CA LEU A 44 20.01 0.72 -15.57
C LEU A 44 21.40 0.92 -14.94
N GLY A 45 22.12 -0.16 -14.63
CA GLY A 45 23.49 -0.12 -14.12
C GLY A 45 23.60 -0.10 -12.61
N ASN A 46 22.50 -0.25 -11.86
CA ASN A 46 22.57 -0.34 -10.41
C ASN A 46 23.01 -1.74 -9.99
N THR A 47 24.05 -1.84 -9.16
CA THR A 47 24.49 -3.11 -8.59
C THR A 47 23.40 -3.72 -7.72
N ARG A 48 23.08 -5.00 -7.92
CA ARG A 48 22.08 -5.72 -7.10
C ARG A 48 22.39 -5.57 -5.61
N ASP A 49 21.34 -5.42 -4.80
CA ASP A 49 21.43 -5.22 -3.35
C ASP A 49 22.20 -3.97 -2.89
N SER A 50 22.52 -3.04 -3.78
CA SER A 50 23.03 -1.72 -3.42
C SER A 50 21.89 -0.78 -2.98
N GLU A 51 22.23 0.29 -2.27
CA GLU A 51 21.27 1.35 -1.92
C GLU A 51 20.65 1.98 -3.16
N GLN A 52 21.45 2.20 -4.20
CA GLN A 52 21.01 2.78 -5.48
C GLN A 52 19.99 1.87 -6.18
N TRP A 53 20.21 0.56 -6.14
CA TRP A 53 19.28 -0.43 -6.68
C TRP A 53 17.95 -0.46 -5.91
N ARG A 54 17.98 -0.44 -4.56
CA ARG A 54 16.76 -0.37 -3.74
C ARG A 54 15.98 0.92 -3.98
N SER A 55 16.68 2.06 -4.05
CA SER A 55 16.09 3.36 -4.35
C SER A 55 15.45 3.39 -5.74
N CYS A 56 16.10 2.79 -6.74
CA CYS A 56 15.53 2.63 -8.07
C CYS A 56 14.21 1.86 -8.05
N ILE A 57 14.15 0.72 -7.35
CA ILE A 57 12.92 -0.09 -7.23
C ILE A 57 11.79 0.75 -6.62
N LEU A 58 12.04 1.42 -5.49
CA LEU A 58 11.03 2.27 -4.83
C LEU A 58 10.57 3.43 -5.72
N SER A 59 11.48 4.03 -6.50
CA SER A 59 11.13 5.10 -7.44
C SER A 59 10.24 4.58 -8.58
N MET A 60 10.53 3.39 -9.10
CA MET A 60 9.74 2.76 -10.16
C MET A 60 8.34 2.42 -9.70
N ASP A 61 8.20 1.86 -8.49
CA ASP A 61 6.89 1.58 -7.90
C ASP A 61 6.08 2.86 -7.68
N THR A 62 6.72 3.89 -7.10
CA THR A 62 6.08 5.21 -6.90
C THR A 62 5.58 5.81 -8.20
N LYS A 63 6.38 5.73 -9.28
CA LYS A 63 5.96 6.19 -10.61
C LYS A 63 4.76 5.39 -11.11
N ASN A 64 4.79 4.07 -10.97
CA ASN A 64 3.68 3.21 -11.37
C ASN A 64 2.39 3.53 -10.60
N ALA A 65 2.47 3.76 -9.29
CA ALA A 65 1.34 4.17 -8.46
C ALA A 65 0.74 5.52 -8.91
N ILE A 66 1.59 6.50 -9.24
CA ILE A 66 1.16 7.80 -9.77
C ILE A 66 0.47 7.63 -11.13
N GLU A 67 1.04 6.83 -12.04
CA GLU A 67 0.43 6.61 -13.36
C GLU A 67 -0.92 5.88 -13.25
N ARG A 68 -1.03 4.90 -12.34
CA ARG A 68 -2.33 4.28 -12.02
C ARG A 68 -3.31 5.31 -11.49
N TYR A 69 -2.92 6.14 -10.52
CA TYR A 69 -3.78 7.19 -9.99
C TYR A 69 -4.24 8.19 -11.05
N ARG A 70 -3.36 8.60 -11.97
CA ARG A 70 -3.68 9.52 -13.07
C ARG A 70 -4.68 8.94 -14.06
N THR A 71 -4.63 7.63 -14.29
CA THR A 71 -5.47 6.94 -15.28
C THR A 71 -6.72 6.30 -14.68
N SER A 72 -6.85 6.31 -13.35
CA SER A 72 -8.04 5.83 -12.65
C SER A 72 -9.27 6.65 -13.06
N PRO A 73 -10.38 5.98 -13.47
CA PRO A 73 -11.62 6.67 -13.78
C PRO A 73 -12.17 7.33 -12.51
N THR A 74 -12.37 8.65 -12.57
CA THR A 74 -12.95 9.41 -11.47
C THR A 74 -14.45 9.56 -11.68
N THR A 75 -15.22 9.44 -10.59
CA THR A 75 -16.66 9.66 -10.63
C THR A 75 -16.93 11.09 -10.22
N THR A 76 -17.52 11.88 -11.12
CA THR A 76 -17.97 13.23 -10.77
C THR A 76 -19.45 13.20 -10.45
N THR A 77 -19.81 13.52 -9.20
CA THR A 77 -21.19 13.67 -8.78
C THR A 77 -21.52 15.14 -8.62
N CYS A 78 -22.61 15.59 -9.25
CA CYS A 78 -23.10 16.95 -9.12
C CYS A 78 -24.48 16.92 -8.46
N PHE A 79 -24.63 17.66 -7.37
CA PHE A 79 -25.91 17.84 -6.69
C PHE A 79 -26.34 19.30 -6.79
N GLY A 80 -27.59 19.54 -7.19
CA GLY A 80 -28.13 20.89 -7.28
C GLY A 80 -29.25 21.07 -8.31
N HIS A 81 -29.72 22.32 -8.43
CA HIS A 81 -30.74 22.78 -9.36
C HIS A 81 -30.23 24.00 -10.15
N ARG A 82 -30.87 24.34 -11.27
CA ARG A 82 -30.41 25.37 -12.23
C ARG A 82 -29.84 26.61 -11.52
N GLY A 83 -28.55 26.87 -11.72
CA GLY A 83 -27.83 28.02 -11.17
C GLY A 83 -26.94 27.73 -9.97
N PHE A 84 -27.12 26.60 -9.28
CA PHE A 84 -26.27 26.17 -8.17
C PHE A 84 -26.05 24.66 -8.25
N PHE A 85 -24.97 24.24 -8.91
CA PHE A 85 -24.47 22.87 -8.85
C PHE A 85 -23.21 22.85 -7.99
N ASN A 86 -23.15 21.92 -7.05
CA ASN A 86 -21.91 21.58 -6.36
C ASN A 86 -21.46 20.22 -6.90
N CYS A 87 -20.34 20.22 -7.61
CA CYS A 87 -19.76 19.01 -8.18
C CYS A 87 -18.54 18.60 -7.37
N SER A 88 -18.49 17.33 -6.97
CA SER A 88 -17.33 16.70 -6.36
C SER A 88 -16.86 15.54 -7.23
N THR A 89 -15.54 15.39 -7.34
CA THR A 89 -14.88 14.31 -8.06
C THR A 89 -14.10 13.46 -7.07
N PHE A 90 -14.30 12.15 -7.10
CA PHE A 90 -13.64 11.18 -6.23
C PHE A 90 -13.22 9.93 -7.01
#